data_AF-A0A319F0C2-F1
#
_entry.id   AF-A0A319F0C2-F1
#
_cell.length_a   1.000
_cell.length_b   1.000
_cell.length_c   1.000
_cell.angle_alpha   90.00
_cell.angle_beta   90.00
_cell.angle_gamma   90.00
#
_symmetry.space_group_name_H-M   'P 1'
#
loop_
_entity.id
_entity.type
_entity.pdbx_description
1 polymer ?
#
loop_
_entity_poly.entity_id
_entity_poly.type
_entity_poly.pdbx_seq_one_letter_code
_entity_poly.pdbx_strand_id
1 'polypeptide(L)' 'MQLQTITLTLLATLVASVQGTVSLGSSCSGSGYDCTTDFDNIAVCNGAQWVLAAKCGNACCIWPAGDQAPSCCG' A
#
# COMPACT_ATOMS: atom_id res chain seq x y z
N MET A 1 33.62 -18.53 24.55
CA MET A 1 32.28 -17.91 24.57
C MET A 1 32.04 -17.32 23.19
N GLN A 2 31.25 -18.01 22.36
CA GLN A 2 31.12 -17.72 20.93
C GLN A 2 30.10 -16.59 20.75
N LEU A 3 30.59 -15.41 20.39
CA LEU A 3 29.78 -14.21 20.18
C LEU A 3 29.01 -14.39 18.85
N GLN A 4 27.75 -14.80 18.94
CA GLN A 4 26.88 -14.92 17.78
C GLN A 4 26.49 -13.52 17.31
N THR A 5 27.16 -13.06 16.26
CA THR A 5 26.78 -11.86 15.50
C THR A 5 25.45 -12.13 14.79
N ILE A 6 24.36 -11.71 15.42
CA ILE A 6 23.03 -11.71 14.79
C ILE A 6 23.05 -10.61 13.74
N THR A 7 23.29 -10.99 12.49
CA THR A 7 23.07 -10.11 11.34
C THR A 7 21.57 -9.90 11.19
N LEU A 8 21.09 -8.78 11.71
CA LEU A 8 19.72 -8.31 11.53
C LEU A 8 19.57 -7.85 10.08
N THR A 9 19.14 -8.76 9.19
CA THR A 9 18.82 -8.43 7.80
C THR A 9 17.53 -7.61 7.80
N LEU A 10 17.65 -6.29 7.91
CA LEU A 10 16.54 -5.36 7.72
C LEU A 10 16.19 -5.41 6.23
N LEU A 11 15.23 -6.26 5.84
CA LEU A 11 14.60 -6.16 4.52
C LEU A 11 13.84 -4.84 4.49
N ALA A 12 14.51 -3.79 4.04
CA ALA A 12 13.84 -2.58 3.60
C ALA A 12 12.99 -2.95 2.39
N THR A 13 11.72 -3.27 2.64
CA THR A 13 10.72 -3.38 1.58
C THR A 13 10.63 -2.00 0.96
N LEU A 14 11.29 -1.84 -0.19
CA LEU A 14 11.11 -0.70 -1.07
C LEU A 14 9.64 -0.75 -1.48
N VAL A 15 8.79 0.01 -0.79
CA VAL A 15 7.42 0.25 -1.22
C VAL A 15 7.58 1.10 -2.47
N ALA A 16 7.68 0.45 -3.62
CA ALA A 16 7.50 1.13 -4.88
C ALA A 16 6.03 1.52 -4.90
N SER A 17 5.72 2.68 -4.32
CA SER A 17 4.47 3.40 -4.55
C SER A 17 4.52 3.86 -6.00
N VAL A 18 4.33 2.91 -6.92
CA VAL A 18 3.89 3.23 -8.26
C VAL A 18 2.57 3.95 -8.03
N GLN A 19 2.46 5.22 -8.39
CA GLN A 19 1.24 6.03 -8.29
C GLN A 19 0.16 5.52 -9.28
N GLY A 20 0.10 4.20 -9.49
CA GLY A 20 -0.72 3.50 -10.44
C GLY A 20 -1.79 2.79 -9.65
N THR A 21 -3.03 3.21 -9.86
CA THR A 21 -4.19 2.62 -9.23
C THR A 21 -4.19 1.09 -9.32
N VAL A 22 -4.78 0.44 -8.32
CA VAL A 22 -4.77 -1.02 -8.15
C VAL A 22 -6.16 -1.61 -8.28
N SER A 23 -6.25 -2.91 -8.51
CA SER A 23 -7.53 -3.64 -8.46
C SER A 23 -7.59 -4.54 -7.24
N LEU A 24 -8.75 -4.58 -6.58
CA LEU A 24 -8.96 -5.48 -5.45
C LEU A 24 -8.84 -6.94 -5.90
N GLY A 25 -8.15 -7.76 -5.10
CA GLY A 25 -7.85 -9.16 -5.39
C GLY A 25 -6.61 -9.38 -6.26
N SER A 26 -6.07 -8.34 -6.89
CA SER A 26 -4.81 -8.45 -7.63
C SER A 26 -3.64 -8.74 -6.69
N SER A 27 -2.63 -9.46 -7.20
CA SER A 27 -1.43 -9.77 -6.43
C SER A 27 -0.63 -8.51 -6.13
N CYS A 28 -0.08 -8.46 -4.92
CA CYS A 28 0.80 -7.40 -4.46
C CYS A 28 1.93 -8.01 -3.63
N SER A 29 3.00 -7.26 -3.40
CA SER A 29 4.09 -7.67 -2.52
C SER A 29 4.45 -6.55 -1.56
N GLY A 30 4.84 -6.91 -0.34
CA GLY A 30 5.17 -5.95 0.71
C GLY A 30 3.93 -5.36 1.38
N SER A 31 4.03 -4.10 1.79
CA SER A 31 2.98 -3.38 2.50
C SER A 31 2.83 -1.99 1.91
N GLY A 32 1.60 -1.54 1.67
CA GLY A 32 1.33 -0.22 1.12
C GLY A 32 -0.17 0.01 0.94
N TYR A 33 -0.54 1.26 0.70
CA TYR A 33 -1.90 1.66 0.37
C TYR A 33 -1.89 2.26 -1.03
N ASP A 34 -2.98 2.07 -1.77
CA ASP A 34 -3.17 2.72 -3.05
C ASP A 34 -4.66 2.89 -3.36
N CYS A 35 -4.98 3.76 -4.32
CA CYS A 35 -6.34 3.94 -4.80
C CYS A 35 -6.74 2.80 -5.74
N THR A 36 -8.01 2.41 -5.72
CA THR A 36 -8.53 1.49 -6.73
C THR A 36 -8.59 2.15 -8.11
N THR A 37 -8.67 1.35 -9.17
CA THR A 37 -8.73 1.82 -10.57
C THR A 37 -9.91 2.75 -10.87
N ASP A 38 -11.00 2.63 -10.11
CA ASP A 38 -12.18 3.50 -10.15
C ASP A 38 -12.07 4.73 -9.24
N PHE A 39 -10.99 4.87 -8.47
CA PHE A 39 -10.80 5.86 -7.41
C PHE A 39 -11.92 5.88 -6.35
N ASP A 40 -12.79 4.87 -6.29
CA ASP A 40 -13.88 4.81 -5.32
C ASP A 40 -13.40 4.25 -3.97
N ASN A 41 -12.24 3.63 -3.91
CA ASN A 41 -11.78 2.92 -2.73
C ASN A 41 -10.28 3.09 -2.50
N ILE A 42 -9.88 2.91 -1.25
CA ILE A 42 -8.49 2.72 -0.86
C ILE A 42 -8.28 1.22 -0.66
N ALA A 43 -7.29 0.67 -1.34
CA ALA A 43 -6.81 -0.69 -1.17
C ALA A 43 -5.54 -0.71 -0.30
N VAL A 44 -5.34 -1.80 0.45
CA VAL A 44 -4.13 -2.09 1.20
C VAL A 44 -3.55 -3.42 0.74
N CYS A 45 -2.22 -3.47 0.58
CA CYS A 45 -1.52 -4.71 0.28
C CYS A 45 -1.25 -5.47 1.59
N ASN A 46 -1.83 -6.66 1.71
CA ASN A 46 -1.67 -7.52 2.90
C ASN A 46 -0.42 -8.43 2.85
N GLY A 47 0.56 -8.13 2.00
CA GLY A 47 1.72 -8.98 1.75
C GLY A 47 1.57 -9.94 0.56
N ALA A 48 0.35 -10.16 0.07
CA ALA A 48 0.09 -11.05 -1.07
C ALA A 48 -0.96 -10.50 -2.06
N GLN A 49 -1.98 -9.80 -1.56
CA GLN A 49 -3.08 -9.28 -2.37
C GLN A 49 -3.54 -7.90 -1.91
N TRP A 50 -4.03 -7.11 -2.87
CA TRP A 50 -4.74 -5.87 -2.62
C TRP A 50 -6.14 -6.16 -2.08
N VAL A 51 -6.40 -5.73 -0.86
CA VAL A 51 -7.70 -5.88 -0.19
C VAL A 51 -8.28 -4.52 0.15
N LEU A 52 -9.60 -4.46 0.32
CA LEU A 52 -10.30 -3.21 0.60
C LEU A 52 -9.89 -2.68 1.99
N ALA A 53 -9.38 -1.46 2.04
CA ALA A 53 -9.07 -0.77 3.29
C ALA A 53 -10.17 0.23 3.66
N ALA A 54 -10.63 1.03 2.70
CA ALA A 54 -11.70 2.01 2.90
C ALA A 54 -12.51 2.23 1.62
N LYS A 55 -13.80 2.54 1.79
CA LYS A 55 -14.67 2.98 0.69
C LYS A 55 -14.78 4.50 0.74
N CYS A 56 -14.38 5.17 -0.33
CA CYS A 56 -14.54 6.61 -0.50
C CYS A 56 -15.84 6.93 -1.26
N GLY A 57 -16.13 6.16 -2.31
CA GLY A 57 -17.19 6.43 -3.28
C GLY A 57 -16.92 7.69 -4.11
N ASN A 58 -17.63 7.82 -5.23
CA ASN A 58 -17.65 9.03 -6.06
C ASN A 58 -16.27 9.47 -6.61
N ALA A 59 -15.42 8.50 -6.99
CA ALA A 59 -14.07 8.69 -7.54
C ALA A 59 -13.19 9.64 -6.70
N CYS A 60 -13.24 9.44 -5.38
CA CYS A 60 -12.78 10.39 -4.37
C CYS A 60 -11.48 9.97 -3.66
N CYS A 61 -10.87 8.87 -4.07
CA CYS A 61 -9.55 8.48 -3.57
C CYS A 61 -8.49 9.39 -4.17
N ILE A 62 -7.78 10.13 -3.31
CA ILE A 62 -6.76 11.09 -3.70
C ILE A 62 -5.42 10.73 -3.06
N TRP A 63 -4.35 11.04 -3.77
CA TRP A 63 -2.99 11.04 -3.24
C TRP A 63 -2.57 12.48 -2.94
N PRO A 64 -2.64 12.93 -1.68
CA PRO A 64 -2.16 14.25 -1.35
C PRO A 64 -0.64 14.30 -1.50
N ALA A 65 -0.14 15.41 -2.02
CA ALA A 65 1.29 15.57 -2.26
C ALA A 65 2.07 15.54 -0.94
N GLY A 66 3.01 14.60 -0.82
CA GLY A 66 3.86 14.44 0.36
C GLY A 66 3.33 13.45 1.40
N ASP A 67 2.13 12.90 1.21
CA ASP A 67 1.59 11.86 2.09
C ASP A 67 2.08 10.46 1.71
N GLN A 68 2.17 9.60 2.73
CA GLN A 68 2.59 8.20 2.58
C GLN A 68 1.42 7.26 2.23
N ALA A 69 0.18 7.76 2.26
CA ALA A 69 -1.02 6.98 1.98
C ALA A 69 -2.09 7.86 1.29
N PRO A 70 -2.96 7.26 0.46
CA PRO A 70 -4.09 7.97 -0.12
C PRO A 70 -5.17 8.23 0.94
N SER A 71 -6.06 9.18 0.64
CA SER A 71 -7.19 9.55 1.49
C SER A 71 -8.46 9.70 0.67
N CYS A 72 -9.62 9.61 1.33
CA CYS A 72 -10.88 9.98 0.70
C CYS A 72 -11.05 11.49 0.77
N CYS A 73 -11.45 12.12 -0.34
CA CYS A 73 -11.90 13.51 -0.34
C CYS A 73 -13.12 13.66 0.59
N GLY A 74 -13.07 14.66 1.48
CA GLY A 74 -14.11 14.90 2.49
C GLY A 74 -15.33 15.62 1.94
#